data_AF-A0A8J2HXP2-F1
#
_entry.id   AF-A0A8J2HXP2-F1
#
_cell.length_a   1.000
_cell.length_b   1.000
_cell.length_c   1.000
_cell.angle_alpha   90.00
_cell.angle_beta   90.00
_cell.angle_gamma   90.00
#
_symmetry.space_group_name_H-M   'P 1'
#
loop_
_entity.id
_entity.type
_entity.pdbx_description
1 polymer ?
#
loop_
_entity_poly.entity_id
_entity_poly.type
_entity_poly.pdbx_seq_one_letter_code
_entity_poly.pdbx_strand_id
1 'polypeptide(L)'
;MSDVNLTIFEGYCAWLYTGNVLYHGKYQRYLYLACLYVVGERLMDTAFQDVIGAAFISRQKHINNRFPGNTMIQTNYASTFENSPARRLMVDFWVFGAKSIWIGLTDLIENICPDLVNDLVRGLIAKRGAPDGFVQRLWLANPESYRVGSKETK
;
A
#
# COMPACT_ATOMS: atom_id res chain seq x y z
N MET A 1 -7.24 10.98 -25.54
CA MET A 1 -6.95 11.31 -24.13
C MET A 1 -8.14 10.79 -23.33
N SER A 2 -7.96 9.86 -22.39
CA SER A 2 -9.09 9.30 -21.63
C SER A 2 -9.64 10.32 -20.63
N ASP A 3 -10.93 10.24 -20.30
CA ASP A 3 -11.59 11.15 -19.33
C ASP A 3 -10.84 11.19 -17.99
N VAL A 4 -10.30 10.05 -17.55
CA VAL A 4 -9.48 9.94 -16.33
C VAL A 4 -8.25 10.85 -16.41
N ASN A 5 -7.53 10.88 -17.53
CA ASN A 5 -6.34 11.71 -17.68
C ASN A 5 -6.68 13.21 -17.65
N LEU A 6 -7.83 13.59 -18.21
CA LEU A 6 -8.33 14.97 -18.12
C LEU A 6 -8.62 15.34 -16.65
N THR A 7 -9.27 14.45 -15.90
CA THR A 7 -9.57 14.66 -14.47
C THR A 7 -8.31 14.78 -13.59
N ILE A 8 -7.24 14.03 -13.89
CA ILE A 8 -5.97 14.16 -13.16
C ILE A 8 -5.32 15.52 -13.44
N PHE A 9 -5.27 15.93 -14.72
CA PHE A 9 -4.70 17.20 -15.12
C PHE A 9 -5.47 18.39 -14.51
N GLU A 10 -6.80 18.35 -14.55
CA GLU A 10 -7.67 19.34 -13.89
C GLU A 10 -7.39 19.42 -12.39
N GLY A 11 -7.22 18.27 -11.73
CA GLY A 11 -6.85 18.21 -10.30
C GLY A 11 -5.54 18.91 -10.00
N TYR A 12 -4.52 18.71 -10.84
CA TYR A 12 -3.23 19.37 -10.68
C TYR A 12 -3.29 20.87 -11.01
N CYS A 13 -3.98 21.28 -12.08
CA CYS A 13 -4.19 22.70 -12.37
C CYS A 13 -4.91 23.41 -11.23
N ALA A 14 -5.94 22.80 -10.66
CA ALA A 14 -6.64 23.40 -9.54
C ALA A 14 -5.74 23.58 -8.32
N TRP A 15 -4.84 22.63 -8.03
CA TRP A 15 -3.80 22.81 -7.03
C TRP A 15 -2.93 24.04 -7.33
N LEU A 16 -2.41 24.17 -8.56
CA LEU A 16 -1.55 25.29 -8.93
C LEU A 16 -2.23 26.66 -8.78
N TYR A 17 -3.51 26.76 -9.13
CA TYR A 17 -4.23 28.04 -9.09
C TYR A 17 -4.85 28.37 -7.74
N THR A 18 -5.18 27.37 -6.92
CA THR A 18 -5.98 27.58 -5.70
C THR A 18 -5.32 27.09 -4.42
N GLY A 19 -4.25 26.29 -4.52
CA GLY A 19 -3.68 25.55 -3.39
C GLY A 19 -4.60 24.45 -2.87
N ASN A 20 -5.67 24.09 -3.60
CA ASN A 20 -6.63 23.07 -3.18
C ASN A 20 -6.69 21.92 -4.18
N VAL A 21 -6.78 20.69 -3.66
CA VAL A 21 -6.99 19.50 -4.48
C VAL A 21 -8.49 19.35 -4.76
N LEU A 22 -8.88 19.44 -6.03
CA LEU A 22 -10.26 19.18 -6.42
C LEU A 22 -10.58 17.69 -6.35
N TYR A 23 -11.71 17.36 -5.73
CA TYR A 23 -12.20 15.99 -5.65
C TYR A 23 -13.31 15.77 -6.68
N HIS A 24 -13.01 15.06 -7.75
CA HIS A 24 -14.06 14.66 -8.70
C HIS A 24 -14.88 13.50 -8.13
N GLY A 25 -16.14 13.77 -7.83
CA GLY A 25 -17.07 12.81 -7.25
C GLY A 25 -17.56 11.79 -8.27
N LYS A 26 -16.96 10.59 -8.26
CA LYS A 26 -17.53 9.26 -8.64
C LYS A 26 -16.46 8.16 -8.70
N TYR A 27 -15.20 8.50 -8.90
CA TYR A 27 -14.12 7.52 -9.00
C TYR A 27 -13.71 6.95 -7.65
N GLN A 28 -13.09 5.76 -7.66
CA GLN A 28 -12.40 5.20 -6.50
C GLN A 28 -11.37 6.21 -6.04
N ARG A 29 -11.78 7.01 -5.06
CA ARG A 29 -11.17 8.31 -4.76
C ARG A 29 -9.74 8.11 -4.14
N TYR A 30 -9.31 6.86 -3.88
CA TYR A 30 -7.92 6.44 -3.61
C TYR A 30 -7.06 6.32 -4.88
N LEU A 31 -7.58 5.69 -5.94
CA LEU A 31 -6.89 5.59 -7.23
C LEU A 31 -6.66 6.98 -7.83
N TYR A 32 -7.64 7.86 -7.73
CA TYR A 32 -7.49 9.26 -8.14
C TYR A 32 -6.32 9.95 -7.43
N LEU A 33 -6.22 9.80 -6.10
CA LEU A 33 -5.13 10.35 -5.31
C LEU A 33 -3.77 9.70 -5.68
N ALA A 34 -3.72 8.41 -5.97
CA ALA A 34 -2.50 7.76 -6.48
C ALA A 34 -2.04 8.35 -7.81
N CYS A 35 -2.95 8.54 -8.75
CA CYS A 35 -2.63 9.17 -10.02
C CYS A 35 -2.16 10.63 -9.85
N LEU A 36 -2.78 11.41 -8.96
CA LEU A 36 -2.31 12.77 -8.65
C LEU A 36 -0.90 12.75 -8.03
N TYR A 37 -0.65 11.83 -7.10
CA TYR A 37 0.67 11.67 -6.50
C TYR A 37 1.73 11.37 -7.57
N VAL A 38 1.44 10.44 -8.49
CA VAL A 38 2.31 10.11 -9.62
C VAL A 38 2.59 11.33 -10.49
N VAL A 39 1.61 12.21 -10.72
CA VAL A 39 1.83 13.47 -11.44
C VAL A 39 2.78 14.38 -10.66
N GLY A 40 2.56 14.55 -9.35
CA GLY A 40 3.48 15.30 -8.49
C GLY A 40 4.90 14.75 -8.52
N GLU A 41 5.06 13.43 -8.54
CA GLU A 41 6.36 12.78 -8.61
C GLU A 41 7.05 13.01 -9.96
N ARG A 42 6.33 12.87 -11.07
CA ARG A 42 6.85 13.15 -12.42
C ARG A 42 7.24 14.60 -12.62
N LEU A 43 6.52 15.52 -11.99
CA LEU A 43 6.78 16.95 -12.07
C LEU A 43 7.75 17.44 -10.99
N MET A 44 8.19 16.55 -10.09
CA MET A 44 9.04 16.88 -8.94
C MET A 44 8.43 17.98 -8.03
N ASP A 45 7.10 18.10 -8.02
CA ASP A 45 6.38 19.03 -7.15
C ASP A 45 6.16 18.37 -5.78
N THR A 46 7.11 18.58 -4.87
CA THR A 46 7.08 18.00 -3.53
C THR A 46 5.97 18.58 -2.66
N ALA A 47 5.64 19.86 -2.82
CA ALA A 47 4.54 20.49 -2.07
C ALA A 47 3.19 19.85 -2.46
N PHE A 48 3.00 19.56 -3.75
CA PHE A 48 1.83 18.81 -4.20
C PHE A 48 1.82 17.39 -3.66
N GLN A 49 2.95 16.67 -3.74
CA GLN A 49 3.07 15.31 -3.20
C GLN A 49 2.71 15.25 -1.71
N ASP A 50 3.17 16.21 -0.92
CA ASP A 50 2.89 16.30 0.52
C ASP A 50 1.39 16.48 0.79
N VAL A 51 0.73 17.34 0.02
CA VAL A 51 -0.73 17.55 0.15
C VAL A 51 -1.51 16.30 -0.24
N ILE A 52 -1.11 15.59 -1.30
CA ILE A 52 -1.74 14.32 -1.69
C ILE A 52 -1.46 13.23 -0.65
N GLY A 53 -0.24 13.18 -0.09
CA GLY A 53 0.14 12.33 1.04
C GLY A 53 -0.76 12.55 2.25
N ALA A 54 -0.95 13.81 2.63
CA ALA A 54 -1.85 14.20 3.72
C ALA A 54 -3.31 13.81 3.41
N ALA A 55 -3.74 13.92 2.15
CA ALA A 55 -5.06 13.49 1.71
C ALA A 55 -5.25 11.96 1.87
N PHE A 56 -4.24 11.14 1.60
CA PHE A 56 -4.29 9.69 1.87
C PHE A 56 -4.52 9.39 3.35
N ILE A 57 -3.73 10.02 4.21
CA ILE A 57 -3.76 9.80 5.67
C ILE A 57 -5.10 10.26 6.24
N SER A 58 -5.51 11.49 5.90
CA SER A 58 -6.79 12.07 6.31
C SER A 58 -7.95 11.16 5.91
N ARG A 59 -7.92 10.65 4.69
CA ARG A 59 -8.96 9.74 4.21
C ARG A 59 -9.02 8.42 4.97
N GLN A 60 -7.89 7.79 5.25
CA GLN A 60 -7.85 6.55 6.04
C GLN A 60 -8.50 6.78 7.41
N LYS A 61 -8.21 7.93 8.05
CA LYS A 61 -8.80 8.33 9.33
C LYS A 61 -10.32 8.55 9.26
N HIS A 62 -10.82 9.14 8.17
CA HIS A 62 -12.23 9.55 8.08
C HIS A 62 -13.17 8.52 7.45
N ILE A 63 -12.68 7.54 6.68
CA ILE A 63 -13.51 6.54 6.01
C ILE A 63 -13.33 5.16 6.65
N ASN A 64 -13.80 5.01 7.89
CA ASN A 64 -13.88 3.72 8.60
C ASN A 64 -12.58 2.88 8.60
N ASN A 65 -11.41 3.51 8.68
CA ASN A 65 -10.12 2.82 8.62
C ASN A 65 -9.95 1.94 7.37
N ARG A 66 -10.55 2.34 6.23
CA ARG A 66 -10.33 1.64 4.97
C ARG A 66 -8.91 1.91 4.49
N PHE A 67 -8.24 0.86 4.06
CA PHE A 67 -6.88 0.92 3.53
C PHE A 67 -6.90 0.97 2.00
N PRO A 68 -5.80 1.44 1.38
CA PRO A 68 -5.60 1.36 -0.07
C PRO A 68 -5.86 -0.03 -0.62
N GLY A 69 -6.67 -0.10 -1.69
CA GLY A 69 -6.87 -1.34 -2.44
C GLY A 69 -5.73 -1.62 -3.42
N ASN A 70 -5.68 -2.85 -3.92
CA ASN A 70 -4.60 -3.36 -4.79
C ASN A 70 -4.30 -2.46 -6.00
N THR A 71 -5.33 -2.01 -6.73
CA THR A 71 -5.17 -1.16 -7.92
C THR A 71 -4.45 0.16 -7.63
N MET A 72 -4.67 0.74 -6.46
CA MET A 72 -3.98 1.96 -6.04
C MET A 72 -2.50 1.67 -5.77
N ILE A 73 -2.22 0.58 -5.06
CA ILE A 73 -0.85 0.18 -4.71
C ILE A 73 -0.07 -0.15 -5.98
N GLN A 74 -0.68 -0.90 -6.90
CA GLN A 74 -0.13 -1.17 -8.23
C GLN A 74 0.22 0.11 -8.98
N THR A 75 -0.68 1.09 -8.96
CA THR A 75 -0.44 2.39 -9.63
C THR A 75 0.77 3.09 -9.07
N ASN A 76 0.89 3.17 -7.74
CA ASN A 76 2.05 3.77 -7.09
C ASN A 76 3.33 3.00 -7.42
N TYR A 77 3.35 1.67 -7.23
CA TYR A 77 4.55 0.87 -7.50
C TYR A 77 4.96 0.85 -8.98
N ALA A 78 4.01 0.92 -9.92
CA ALA A 78 4.35 0.94 -11.35
C ALA A 78 4.85 2.31 -11.84
N SER A 79 4.52 3.40 -11.15
CA SER A 79 4.73 4.77 -11.66
C SER A 79 5.52 5.71 -10.76
N THR A 80 6.08 5.20 -9.66
CA THR A 80 6.95 5.95 -8.73
C THR A 80 8.32 5.29 -8.63
N PHE A 81 9.33 6.00 -8.14
CA PHE A 81 10.65 5.45 -7.85
C PHE A 81 10.62 4.52 -6.63
N GLU A 82 11.58 3.60 -6.54
CA GLU A 82 11.70 2.65 -5.42
C GLU A 82 11.71 3.33 -4.04
N ASN A 83 12.31 4.52 -3.95
CA ASN A 83 12.41 5.30 -2.71
C ASN A 83 11.27 6.32 -2.54
N SER A 84 10.18 6.20 -3.29
CA SER A 84 9.05 7.14 -3.20
C SER A 84 8.38 7.10 -1.81
N PRO A 85 8.10 8.27 -1.20
CA PRO A 85 7.32 8.33 0.04
C PRO A 85 5.95 7.65 -0.07
N ALA A 86 5.31 7.66 -1.24
CA ALA A 86 4.04 6.96 -1.44
C ALA A 86 4.16 5.45 -1.24
N ARG A 87 5.23 4.81 -1.74
CA ARG A 87 5.46 3.37 -1.54
C ARG A 87 5.62 3.05 -0.05
N ARG A 88 6.42 3.85 0.68
CA ARG A 88 6.58 3.71 2.14
C ARG A 88 5.24 3.82 2.88
N LEU A 89 4.41 4.81 2.52
CA LEU A 89 3.08 4.96 3.11
C LEU A 89 2.17 3.75 2.85
N MET A 90 2.25 3.12 1.67
CA MET A 90 1.47 1.91 1.37
C MET A 90 1.89 0.75 2.27
N VAL A 91 3.20 0.59 2.48
CA VAL A 91 3.76 -0.44 3.37
C VAL A 91 3.32 -0.19 4.81
N ASP A 92 3.42 1.04 5.30
CA ASP A 92 2.99 1.39 6.66
C ASP A 92 1.52 1.07 6.91
N PHE A 93 0.65 1.39 5.93
CA PHE A 93 -0.76 1.03 5.98
C PHE A 93 -0.99 -0.48 6.05
N TRP A 94 -0.24 -1.27 5.29
CA TRP A 94 -0.35 -2.72 5.31
C TRP A 94 0.21 -3.34 6.58
N VAL A 95 1.40 -2.94 7.01
CA VAL A 95 2.03 -3.43 8.24
C VAL A 95 1.14 -3.15 9.46
N PHE A 96 0.49 -1.99 9.50
CA PHE A 96 -0.42 -1.63 10.60
C PHE A 96 -1.81 -2.26 10.49
N GLY A 97 -2.36 -2.31 9.26
CA GLY A 97 -3.78 -2.56 9.03
C GLY A 97 -4.15 -3.98 8.62
N ALA A 98 -3.22 -4.71 7.99
CA ALA A 98 -3.53 -6.00 7.40
C ALA A 98 -3.98 -7.02 8.46
N LYS A 99 -5.04 -7.77 8.15
CA LYS A 99 -5.56 -8.85 8.98
C LYS A 99 -5.55 -10.14 8.17
N SER A 100 -5.38 -11.30 8.81
CA SER A 100 -5.40 -12.60 8.15
C SER A 100 -6.70 -12.90 7.37
N ILE A 101 -7.80 -12.19 7.71
CA ILE A 101 -9.08 -12.28 7.01
C ILE A 101 -9.16 -11.43 5.72
N TRP A 102 -8.13 -10.64 5.40
CA TRP A 102 -8.14 -9.83 4.18
C TRP A 102 -8.07 -10.74 2.95
N ILE A 103 -8.97 -10.49 2.01
CA ILE A 103 -9.02 -11.20 0.73
C ILE A 103 -7.81 -10.79 -0.11
N GLY A 104 -7.18 -11.76 -0.80
CA GLY A 104 -6.04 -11.51 -1.70
C GLY A 104 -4.66 -11.60 -1.05
N LEU A 105 -4.56 -12.09 0.19
CA LEU A 105 -3.27 -12.35 0.87
C LEU A 105 -2.51 -13.56 0.32
N THR A 106 -3.20 -14.51 -0.32
CA THR A 106 -2.60 -15.76 -0.83
C THR A 106 -1.75 -15.53 -2.08
N ASP A 107 -2.13 -14.58 -2.93
CA ASP A 107 -1.53 -14.38 -4.25
C ASP A 107 -1.08 -12.92 -4.42
N LEU A 108 -0.39 -12.37 -3.41
CA LEU A 108 0.01 -10.95 -3.37
C LEU A 108 0.89 -10.52 -4.56
N ILE A 109 1.76 -11.42 -5.03
CA ILE A 109 2.63 -11.15 -6.18
C ILE A 109 1.79 -10.97 -7.44
N GLU A 110 0.83 -11.87 -7.66
CA GLU A 110 -0.05 -11.86 -8.84
C GLU A 110 -1.07 -10.71 -8.78
N ASN A 111 -1.61 -10.46 -7.59
CA ASN A 111 -2.68 -9.48 -7.37
C ASN A 111 -2.18 -8.05 -7.18
N ILE A 112 -0.89 -7.85 -6.84
CA ILE A 112 -0.33 -6.53 -6.59
C ILE A 112 0.99 -6.36 -7.36
N CYS A 113 2.14 -6.65 -6.75
CA CYS A 113 3.45 -6.65 -7.39
C CYS A 113 4.51 -7.29 -6.47
N PRO A 114 5.61 -7.84 -7.02
CA PRO A 114 6.68 -8.44 -6.22
C PRO A 114 7.41 -7.42 -5.31
N ASP A 115 7.56 -6.18 -5.78
CA ASP A 115 8.23 -5.12 -5.02
C ASP A 115 7.53 -4.82 -3.69
N LEU A 116 6.19 -4.73 -3.70
CA LEU A 116 5.43 -4.55 -2.47
C LEU A 116 5.68 -5.69 -1.49
N VAL A 117 5.72 -6.93 -1.95
CA VAL A 117 5.94 -8.10 -1.07
C VAL A 117 7.28 -7.99 -0.38
N ASN A 118 8.34 -7.61 -1.11
CA ASN A 118 9.67 -7.40 -0.53
C ASN A 118 9.67 -6.30 0.53
N ASP A 119 9.05 -5.15 0.24
CA ASP A 119 8.98 -4.03 1.17
C ASP A 119 8.10 -4.35 2.39
N LEU A 120 7.00 -5.06 2.17
CA LEU A 120 6.08 -5.49 3.21
C LEU A 120 6.76 -6.50 4.16
N VAL A 121 7.50 -7.47 3.64
CA VAL A 121 8.26 -8.42 4.47
C VAL A 121 9.28 -7.68 5.33
N ARG A 122 10.03 -6.73 4.76
CA ARG A 122 10.97 -5.88 5.52
C ARG A 122 10.24 -5.10 6.61
N GLY A 123 9.12 -4.46 6.28
CA GLY A 123 8.31 -3.70 7.22
C GLY A 123 7.74 -4.55 8.35
N LEU A 124 7.21 -5.74 8.05
CA LEU A 124 6.69 -6.68 9.05
C LEU A 124 7.78 -7.20 9.97
N ILE A 125 8.96 -7.55 9.45
CA ILE A 125 10.10 -7.99 10.26
C ILE A 125 10.55 -6.88 11.21
N ALA A 126 10.69 -5.65 10.69
CA ALA A 126 11.08 -4.50 11.50
C ALA A 126 10.05 -4.21 12.61
N LYS A 127 8.75 -4.35 12.31
CA LYS A 127 7.69 -4.09 13.28
C LYS A 127 7.51 -5.20 14.32
N ARG A 128 7.72 -6.46 13.94
CA ARG A 128 7.61 -7.63 14.84
C ARG A 128 8.59 -7.54 16.00
N GLY A 129 9.80 -7.03 15.75
CA GLY A 129 10.91 -7.11 16.69
C GLY A 129 11.41 -8.55 16.90
N ALA A 130 12.57 -8.69 17.53
CA ALA A 130 12.97 -10.00 18.05
C ALA A 130 12.01 -10.37 19.21
N PRO A 131 11.61 -11.64 19.36
CA PRO A 131 10.86 -12.05 20.54
C PRO A 131 11.71 -11.77 21.79
N ASP A 132 11.17 -10.99 22.73
CA ASP A 132 11.85 -10.75 24.01
C ASP A 132 11.85 -12.03 24.85
N GLY A 133 13.04 -12.45 25.28
CA GLY A 133 13.26 -13.62 26.13
C GLY A 133 13.53 -14.94 25.38
N PHE A 134 13.93 -15.97 26.14
CA PHE A 134 14.02 -17.35 25.65
C PHE A 134 12.60 -17.91 25.45
N VAL A 135 11.86 -17.37 24.48
CA VAL A 135 10.71 -18.09 23.93
C VAL A 135 11.28 -19.36 23.34
N GLN A 136 10.95 -20.51 23.93
CA GLN A 136 11.32 -21.81 23.39
C GLN A 136 10.96 -21.79 21.91
N ARG A 137 11.98 -21.89 21.06
CA ARG A 137 11.84 -21.71 19.61
C ARG A 137 10.72 -22.65 19.15
N LEU A 138 9.74 -22.14 18.39
CA LEU A 138 8.54 -22.90 18.04
C LEU A 138 8.88 -24.28 17.42
N TRP A 139 9.93 -24.33 16.60
CA TRP A 139 10.42 -25.57 15.98
C TRP A 139 11.11 -26.54 16.94
N LEU A 140 11.52 -26.10 18.13
CA LEU A 140 11.97 -26.96 19.24
C LEU A 140 10.80 -27.37 20.14
N ALA A 141 9.80 -26.50 20.31
CA ALA A 141 8.62 -26.78 21.12
C ALA A 141 7.68 -27.82 20.47
N ASN A 142 7.55 -27.79 19.13
CA ASN A 142 6.72 -28.73 18.39
C ASN A 142 7.35 -29.09 17.02
N PRO A 143 8.43 -29.88 16.98
CA PRO A 143 9.06 -30.27 15.71
C PRO A 143 8.13 -31.11 14.82
N GLU A 144 7.18 -31.83 15.41
CA GLU A 144 6.26 -32.70 14.67
C GLU A 144 5.26 -31.93 13.80
N SER A 145 4.93 -30.67 14.12
CA SER A 145 4.00 -29.87 13.30
C SER A 145 4.49 -29.58 11.87
N TYR A 146 5.78 -29.80 11.62
CA TYR A 146 6.41 -29.61 10.31
C TYR A 146 6.49 -30.90 9.50
N ARG A 147 6.16 -32.06 10.09
CA ARG A 147 6.08 -33.32 9.35
C ARG A 147 4.75 -33.35 8.60
N VAL A 148 4.81 -33.20 7.29
CA VAL A 148 3.65 -33.46 6.42
C VAL A 148 3.28 -34.93 6.60
N GLY A 149 2.05 -35.21 7.03
CA GLY A 149 1.59 -36.56 7.26
C GLY A 149 1.80 -37.40 6.00
N SER A 150 2.70 -38.39 6.08
CA SER A 150 2.83 -39.47 5.13
C SER A 150 1.55 -40.31 5.17
N LYS A 151 0.48 -39.79 4.56
CA LYS A 151 -0.65 -40.61 4.13
C LYS A 151 -0.28 -41.32 2.84
N GLU A 152 0.64 -42.27 2.96
CA GLU A 152 0.73 -43.40 2.05
C GLU A 152 0.81 -44.65 2.93
N THR A 153 -0.33 -45.32 3.08
CA THR A 153 -0.53 -46.79 3.02
C THR A 153 -1.83 -47.17 3.73
N LYS A 154 -2.88 -47.40 2.93
CA LYS A 154 -3.52 -48.71 2.80
C LYS A 154 -4.49 -48.69 1.62
#